data_AF-A0A1L8R484-F1
#
_entry.id   AF-A0A1L8R484-F1
#
_cell.length_a   1.000
_cell.length_b   1.000
_cell.length_c   1.000
_cell.angle_alpha   90.00
_cell.angle_beta   90.00
_cell.angle_gamma   90.00
#
_symmetry.space_group_name_H-M   'P 1'
#
loop_
_entity.id
_entity.type
_entity.pdbx_description
1 polymer ?
#
loop_
_entity_poly.entity_id
_entity_poly.type
_entity_poly.pdbx_seq_one_letter_code
_entity_poly.pdbx_strand_id
1 'polypeptide(L)'
;MFVPSIFNINEPLVFGAPIAFNPYLMVPMWINALIVPTISYVVMNMGLVNIPSQSFLLWYMPYPFTSYLATQDFRAIIVCALIFVITWFVFLPFFKAYDNSLVKQEKIAEEQEAAKTMQASIVQ
;
A
#
# COMPACT_ATOMS: atom_id res chain seq x y z
N MET A 1 -11.17 -9.05 2.80
CA MET A 1 -9.86 -8.44 2.44
C MET A 1 -8.89 -8.39 3.61
N PHE A 2 -9.29 -7.91 4.79
CA PHE A 2 -8.38 -7.67 5.93
C PHE A 2 -7.64 -8.92 6.45
N VAL A 3 -8.33 -10.07 6.55
CA VAL A 3 -7.76 -11.31 7.11
C VAL A 3 -6.52 -11.79 6.35
N PRO A 4 -6.51 -11.97 5.01
CA PRO A 4 -5.30 -12.38 4.28
C PRO A 4 -4.19 -11.32 4.33
N SER A 5 -4.52 -10.03 4.33
CA SER A 5 -3.51 -8.95 4.32
C SER A 5 -2.65 -8.91 5.57
N ILE A 6 -3.16 -9.37 6.73
CA ILE A 6 -2.38 -9.47 7.97
C ILE A 6 -1.25 -10.52 7.87
N PHE A 7 -1.43 -11.52 7.01
CA PHE A 7 -0.45 -12.60 6.77
C PHE A 7 0.42 -12.36 5.54
N ASN A 8 0.61 -11.09 5.14
CA ASN A 8 1.37 -10.71 3.94
C ASN A 8 0.81 -11.26 2.61
N ILE A 9 -0.45 -11.71 2.59
CA ILE A 9 -1.13 -12.12 1.35
C ILE A 9 -1.79 -10.87 0.76
N ASN A 10 -1.08 -10.22 -0.16
CA ASN A 10 -1.43 -8.91 -0.72
C ASN A 10 -2.17 -9.01 -2.06
N GLU A 11 -2.23 -10.19 -2.69
CA GLU A 11 -2.91 -10.44 -3.96
C GLU A 11 -4.37 -9.96 -3.98
N PRO A 12 -5.24 -10.28 -2.99
CA PRO A 12 -6.61 -9.79 -3.03
C PRO A 12 -6.67 -8.27 -3.01
N LEU A 13 -5.76 -7.59 -2.29
CA LEU A 13 -5.66 -6.13 -2.25
C LEU A 13 -5.23 -5.55 -3.60
N VAL A 14 -4.16 -6.11 -4.16
CA VAL A 14 -3.54 -5.62 -5.39
C VAL A 14 -4.47 -5.78 -6.60
N PHE A 15 -5.20 -6.90 -6.68
CA PHE A 15 -6.13 -7.17 -7.77
C PHE A 15 -7.56 -6.65 -7.50
N GLY A 16 -7.98 -6.56 -6.24
CA GLY A 16 -9.32 -6.11 -5.87
C GLY A 16 -9.50 -4.59 -5.81
N ALA A 17 -8.46 -3.84 -5.42
CA ALA A 17 -8.47 -2.37 -5.40
C ALA A 17 -7.77 -1.76 -6.65
N PRO A 18 -7.93 -2.42 -7.80
CA PRO A 18 -7.02 -2.46 -8.97
C PRO A 18 -5.68 -1.71 -8.85
N ILE A 19 -4.90 -1.97 -7.79
CA ILE A 19 -3.62 -1.27 -7.55
C ILE A 19 -2.65 -1.56 -8.68
N ALA A 20 -2.64 -2.79 -9.20
CA ALA A 20 -1.78 -3.21 -10.30
C ALA A 20 -2.04 -2.47 -11.62
N PHE A 21 -3.29 -2.05 -11.86
CA PHE A 21 -3.70 -1.41 -13.12
C PHE A 21 -3.91 0.10 -12.97
N ASN A 22 -3.71 0.64 -11.78
CA ASN A 22 -3.93 2.05 -11.49
C ASN A 22 -2.59 2.78 -11.26
N PRO A 23 -2.17 3.65 -12.20
CA PRO A 23 -0.91 4.37 -12.08
C PRO A 23 -0.85 5.26 -10.83
N TYR A 24 -1.98 5.74 -10.30
CA TYR A 24 -2.00 6.53 -9.07
C TYR A 24 -1.56 5.73 -7.85
N LEU A 25 -1.96 4.46 -7.74
CA LEU A 25 -1.63 3.60 -6.59
C LEU A 25 -0.35 2.77 -6.81
N MET A 26 0.06 2.60 -8.07
CA MET A 26 1.31 1.90 -8.42
C MET A 26 2.55 2.71 -8.03
N VAL A 27 2.54 4.04 -8.22
CA VAL A 27 3.65 4.93 -7.86
C VAL A 27 4.02 4.88 -6.37
N PRO A 28 3.09 5.07 -5.41
CA PRO A 28 3.43 4.98 -3.99
C PRO A 28 3.90 3.59 -3.58
N MET A 29 3.43 2.53 -4.25
CA MET A 29 3.89 1.16 -4.01
C MET A 29 5.38 1.00 -4.35
N TRP A 30 5.82 1.52 -5.49
CA TRP A 30 7.24 1.49 -5.88
C TRP A 30 8.12 2.35 -4.98
N ILE A 31 7.65 3.53 -4.60
CA ILE A 31 8.36 4.41 -3.68
C ILE A 31 8.56 3.69 -2.33
N ASN A 32 7.51 3.07 -1.79
CA ASN A 32 7.60 2.29 -0.56
C ASN A 32 8.55 1.09 -0.69
N ALA A 33 8.57 0.41 -1.85
CA ALA A 33 9.51 -0.69 -2.11
C ALA A 33 10.98 -0.26 -2.08
N LEU A 34 11.29 1.03 -2.25
CA LEU A 34 12.63 1.58 -2.10
C LEU A 34 12.88 2.12 -0.69
N ILE A 35 11.90 2.82 -0.10
CA ILE A 35 12.03 3.44 1.22
C ILE A 35 12.20 2.39 2.32
N VAL A 36 11.37 1.34 2.33
CA VAL A 36 11.37 0.31 3.38
C VAL A 36 12.73 -0.39 3.51
N PRO A 37 13.34 -0.95 2.44
CA PRO A 37 14.66 -1.58 2.56
C PRO A 37 15.76 -0.55 2.86
N THR A 38 15.65 0.69 2.37
CA THR A 38 16.63 1.75 2.67
C THR A 38 16.66 2.08 4.17
N ILE A 39 15.49 2.32 4.77
CA ILE A 39 15.39 2.58 6.21
C ILE A 39 15.89 1.37 7.01
N SER A 40 15.47 0.17 6.61
CA SER A 40 15.88 -1.07 7.29
C SER A 40 17.40 -1.23 7.27
N TYR A 41 18.05 -0.98 6.14
CA TYR A 41 19.50 -1.02 6.01
C TYR A 41 20.20 0.04 6.89
N VAL A 42 19.73 1.28 6.87
CA VAL A 42 20.31 2.37 7.67
C VAL A 42 20.21 2.07 9.16
N VAL A 43 19.06 1.58 9.63
CA VAL A 43 18.83 1.20 11.03
C VAL A 43 19.76 0.08 11.47
N MET A 44 19.93 -0.95 10.64
CA MET A 44 20.87 -2.05 10.93
C MET A 44 22.32 -1.57 10.92
N ASN A 45 22.70 -0.72 9.96
CA ASN A 45 24.06 -0.18 9.83
C ASN A 45 24.43 0.76 10.99
N MET A 46 23.47 1.51 11.53
CA MET A 46 23.65 2.36 12.72
C MET A 46 23.68 1.56 14.04
N GLY A 47 23.47 0.25 14.02
CA GLY A 47 23.41 -0.59 15.22
C GLY A 47 22.18 -0.35 16.10
N LEU A 48 21.16 0.32 15.57
CA LEU A 48 19.89 0.57 16.27
C LEU A 48 19.10 -0.72 16.49
N VAL A 49 19.27 -1.67 15.57
CA VAL A 49 18.68 -3.01 15.63
C VAL A 49 19.79 -4.00 15.26
N ASN A 50 19.76 -5.19 15.88
CA ASN A 50 20.71 -6.25 15.57
C ASN A 50 20.66 -6.62 14.07
N ILE A 51 21.73 -7.24 13.56
CA ILE A 51 21.69 -7.81 12.21
C ILE A 51 21.13 -9.24 12.35
N PRO A 52 20.15 -9.65 11.51
CA PRO A 52 19.62 -11.01 11.55
C PRO A 52 20.73 -12.05 11.46
N SER A 53 20.85 -12.91 12.48
CA SER A 53 21.89 -13.94 12.55
C SER A 53 21.47 -15.27 11.93
N GLN A 54 20.18 -15.42 11.61
CA GLN A 54 19.61 -16.63 11.03
C GLN A 54 18.64 -16.28 9.90
N SER A 55 18.58 -17.12 8.87
CA SER A 55 17.57 -16.99 7.81
C SER A 55 16.18 -17.24 8.37
N PHE A 56 15.37 -16.19 8.44
CA PHE A 56 13.98 -16.29 8.88
C PHE A 56 13.05 -16.42 7.67
N LEU A 57 12.56 -17.64 7.42
CA LEU A 57 11.72 -17.98 6.25
C LEU A 57 10.21 -17.77 6.46
N LEU A 58 9.78 -17.23 7.59
CA LEU A 58 8.35 -17.03 7.90
C LEU A 58 7.86 -15.66 7.42
N TRP A 59 7.85 -15.48 6.10
CA TRP A 59 7.39 -14.24 5.45
C TRP A 59 5.87 -14.01 5.58
N TYR A 60 5.10 -15.08 5.82
CA TYR A 60 3.64 -15.03 6.00
C TYR A 60 3.19 -14.57 7.40
N MET A 61 4.12 -14.41 8.35
CA MET A 61 3.77 -13.96 9.70
C MET A 61 3.60 -12.43 9.74
N PRO A 62 2.75 -11.88 10.63
CA PRO A 62 2.51 -10.45 10.68
C PRO A 62 3.78 -9.66 11.02
N TYR A 63 3.95 -8.49 10.39
CA TYR A 63 5.17 -7.67 10.40
C TYR A 63 5.83 -7.41 11.78
N PRO A 64 5.08 -7.09 12.86
CA PRO A 64 5.70 -6.88 14.17
C PRO A 64 6.39 -8.13 14.73
N PHE A 65 5.77 -9.30 14.53
CA PHE A 65 6.31 -10.56 15.01
C PHE A 65 7.49 -11.04 14.16
N THR A 66 7.39 -10.91 12.83
CA THR A 66 8.51 -11.25 11.94
C THR A 66 9.72 -10.38 12.18
N SER A 67 9.52 -9.09 12.43
CA SER A 67 10.58 -8.15 12.74
C SER A 67 11.28 -8.52 14.06
N TYR A 68 10.54 -8.87 15.10
CA TYR A 68 11.14 -9.34 16.35
C TYR A 68 11.88 -10.67 16.17
N LEU A 69 11.27 -11.67 15.52
CA LEU A 69 11.87 -13.00 15.39
C LEU A 69 13.10 -13.01 14.47
N ALA A 70 13.09 -12.22 13.39
CA ALA A 70 14.23 -12.13 12.49
C ALA A 70 15.47 -11.54 13.18
N THR A 71 15.26 -10.63 14.12
CA THR A 71 16.35 -9.84 14.72
C THR A 71 16.62 -10.15 16.19
N GLN A 72 15.73 -10.90 16.83
CA GLN A 72 15.73 -11.23 18.26
C GLN A 72 15.85 -9.98 19.15
N ASP A 73 15.24 -8.87 18.71
CA ASP A 73 15.40 -7.56 19.31
C ASP A 73 14.07 -6.79 19.31
N PHE A 74 13.63 -6.34 20.49
CA PHE A 74 12.39 -5.57 20.63
C PHE A 74 12.45 -4.21 19.94
N ARG A 75 13.65 -3.65 19.72
CA ARG A 75 13.85 -2.41 18.97
C ARG A 75 13.35 -2.52 17.52
N ALA A 76 13.35 -3.72 16.95
CA ALA A 76 12.83 -3.98 15.61
C ALA A 76 11.31 -3.69 15.50
N ILE A 77 10.55 -3.88 16.59
CA ILE A 77 9.11 -3.57 16.61
C ILE A 77 8.87 -2.06 16.51
N ILE A 78 9.70 -1.26 17.18
CA ILE A 78 9.62 0.21 17.15
C ILE A 78 9.91 0.71 15.73
N VAL A 79 10.93 0.15 15.08
CA VAL A 79 11.29 0.47 13.70
C VAL A 79 10.18 0.04 12.73
N CYS A 80 9.57 -1.13 12.94
CA CYS A 80 8.41 -1.56 12.18
C CYS A 80 7.24 -0.56 12.28
N ALA A 81 6.95 -0.06 13.48
CA ALA A 81 5.90 0.96 13.68
C ALA A 81 6.26 2.28 12.97
N LEU A 82 7.52 2.70 13.03
CA LEU A 82 8.00 3.89 12.35
C LEU A 82 7.92 3.75 10.82
N ILE A 83 8.31 2.60 10.27
CA ILE A 83 8.17 2.28 8.85
C ILE A 83 6.70 2.32 8.43
N PHE A 84 5.80 1.73 9.23
CA PHE A 84 4.36 1.77 8.96
C PHE A 84 3.82 3.20 8.89
N VAL A 85 4.24 4.07 9.81
CA VAL A 85 3.84 5.49 9.80
C VAL A 85 4.37 6.20 8.55
N ILE A 86 5.62 5.97 8.17
CA ILE A 86 6.22 6.58 6.97
C ILE A 86 5.51 6.12 5.70
N THR A 87 5.32 4.81 5.54
CA THR A 87 4.66 4.27 4.34
C THR A 87 3.20 4.72 4.25
N TRP A 88 2.52 4.89 5.38
CA TRP A 88 1.18 5.48 5.45
C TRP A 88 1.17 6.92 4.95
N PHE A 89 2.11 7.76 5.40
CA PHE A 89 2.21 9.15 4.93
C PHE A 89 2.60 9.26 3.47
N VAL A 90 3.43 8.35 2.96
CA VAL A 90 3.76 8.28 1.53
C VAL A 90 2.53 7.88 0.72
N PHE A 91 1.68 6.98 1.22
CA PHE A 91 0.51 6.49 0.50
C PHE A 91 -0.66 7.48 0.48
N LEU A 92 -0.84 8.24 1.56
CA LEU A 92 -1.93 9.21 1.76
C LEU A 92 -2.18 10.20 0.60
N PRO A 93 -1.17 10.93 0.08
CA PRO A 93 -1.40 11.92 -0.98
C PRO A 93 -1.86 11.27 -2.29
N PHE A 94 -1.31 10.10 -2.63
CA PHE A 94 -1.68 9.37 -3.85
C PHE A 94 -3.06 8.74 -3.74
N PHE A 95 -3.39 8.22 -2.56
CA PHE A 95 -4.74 7.72 -2.28
C PHE A 95 -5.78 8.84 -2.46
N LYS A 96 -5.52 10.02 -1.90
CA LYS A 96 -6.42 11.18 -2.06
C LYS A 96 -6.53 11.65 -3.51
N ALA A 97 -5.44 11.62 -4.27
CA ALA A 97 -5.45 11.93 -5.69
C ALA A 97 -6.30 10.93 -6.50
N TYR A 98 -6.21 9.64 -6.16
CA TYR A 98 -7.02 8.61 -6.79
C TYR A 98 -8.51 8.75 -6.47
N ASP A 99 -8.85 8.99 -5.20
CA ASP A 99 -10.23 9.22 -4.75
C ASP A 99 -10.89 10.38 -5.51
N ASN A 100 -10.18 11.50 -5.64
CA ASN A 100 -10.65 12.64 -6.45
C ASN A 100 -10.85 12.29 -7.94
N SER A 101 -10.02 11.39 -8.50
CA SER A 101 -10.17 10.95 -9.88
C SER A 101 -11.43 10.10 -10.07
N LEU A 102 -11.80 9.27 -9.10
CA LEU A 102 -13.02 8.46 -9.14
C LEU A 102 -14.26 9.35 -9.11
N VAL A 103 -14.31 10.30 -8.17
CA VAL A 103 -15.41 11.27 -8.07
C VAL A 103 -15.60 12.06 -9.37
N LYS A 104 -14.50 12.38 -10.07
CA LYS A 104 -14.58 13.06 -11.38
C LYS A 104 -15.13 12.14 -12.47
N GLN A 105 -14.75 10.86 -12.47
CA GLN A 105 -15.26 9.88 -13.44
C GLN A 105 -16.76 9.62 -13.26
N GLU A 106 -17.22 9.53 -12.02
CA GLU A 106 -18.65 9.37 -11.70
C GLU A 106 -19.49 10.53 -12.25
N LYS A 107 -19.06 11.79 -12.02
CA LYS A 107 -19.74 12.97 -12.57
C LYS A 107 -19.79 13.01 -14.09
N ILE A 108 -18.68 12.63 -14.75
CA ILE A 108 -18.65 12.57 -16.23
C ILE A 108 -19.58 11.48 -16.75
N ALA A 109 -19.67 10.33 -16.07
CA ALA A 109 -20.57 9.25 -16.44
C ALA A 109 -22.04 9.67 -16.33
N GLU A 110 -22.42 10.36 -15.25
CA GLU A 110 -23.77 10.92 -15.06
C GLU A 110 -24.14 11.94 -16.16
N GLU A 111 -23.23 12.84 -16.52
CA GLU A 111 -23.43 13.81 -17.61
C GLU A 111 -23.59 13.13 -18.98
N GLN A 112 -22.83 12.07 -19.25
CA GLN A 112 -22.93 11.31 -20.50
C GLN A 112 -24.23 10.49 -20.58
N GLU A 113 -24.70 9.95 -19.46
CA GLU A 113 -25.96 9.22 -19.39
C GLU A 113 -27.14 10.18 -19.60
N ALA A 114 -27.14 11.34 -18.93
CA ALA A 114 -28.15 12.38 -19.12
C ALA A 114 -28.20 12.88 -20.59
N ALA A 115 -27.04 13.07 -21.23
CA ALA A 115 -26.96 13.46 -22.64
C ALA A 115 -27.50 12.37 -23.59
N LYS A 116 -27.22 11.08 -23.32
CA LYS A 116 -27.78 9.96 -24.09
C LYS A 116 -29.31 9.86 -23.95
N THR A 117 -29.86 10.05 -22.76
CA THR A 117 -31.32 10.02 -22.53
C THR A 117 -32.03 11.20 -23.21
N MET A 118 -31.43 12.39 -23.21
CA MET A 118 -31.93 13.55 -23.95
C MET A 118 -31.88 13.32 -25.48
N GLN A 119 -30.82 12.71 -25.99
CA GLN A 119 -30.71 12.44 -27.42
C GLN A 119 -31.68 11.33 -27.90
N ALA A 120 -31.94 10.32 -27.06
CA ALA A 120 -32.91 9.27 -27.36
C ALA A 120 -34.36 9.79 -27.41
N SER A 121 -34.70 10.83 -26.64
CA SER A 121 -36.03 11.45 -26.62
C SER A 121 -36.27 12.47 -27.73
N ILE A 122 -35.21 12.97 -28.38
CA ILE A 122 -35.31 13.88 -29.54
C ILE A 122 -35.45 13.12 -30.87
N VAL A 123 -35.09 11.84 -30.90
CA VAL A 123 -35.10 11.00 -32.13
C VAL A 123 -36.40 10.17 -32.25
N GLN A 124 -37.26 10.16 -31.23
CA GLN A 124 -38.64 9.62 -31.30
C GLN A 124 -39.65 10.72 -31.59
#